data_AF-A0A2G9TR26-F1
#
_entry.id   AF-A0A2G9TR26-F1
#
_cell.length_a   1.000
_cell.length_b   1.000
_cell.length_c   1.000
_cell.angle_alpha   90.00
_cell.angle_beta   90.00
_cell.angle_gamma   90.00
#
_symmetry.space_group_name_H-M   'P 1'
#
loop_
_entity.id
_entity.type
_entity.pdbx_description
1 polymer ?
#
loop_
_entity_poly.entity_id
_entity_poly.type
_entity_poly.pdbx_seq_one_letter_code
_entity_poly.pdbx_strand_id
1 'polypeptide(L)'
;VMDYDRFSSDDPIGEILLPMKSVKFENSPVYWKHLQRPTVSRYMLLVEVSFQELCGELMLSMCYLPEVNKITVSVIKARDLKAKDKMGSSVANPKDPKPVKAAQKSSIHDT
;
A
#
# COMPACT_ATOMS: atom_id res chain seq x y z
N VAL A 1 -15.89 -12.38 4.55
CA VAL A 1 -15.64 -13.71 3.98
C VAL A 1 -14.27 -13.66 3.31
N MET A 2 -13.42 -14.62 3.61
CA MET A 2 -12.04 -14.68 3.12
C MET A 2 -11.84 -15.97 2.33
N ASP A 3 -10.99 -15.93 1.32
CA ASP A 3 -10.47 -17.08 0.60
C ASP A 3 -9.16 -17.52 1.25
N TYR A 4 -9.09 -18.77 1.66
CA TYR A 4 -7.94 -19.29 2.40
C TYR A 4 -6.79 -19.63 1.46
N ASP A 5 -5.59 -19.13 1.75
CA ASP A 5 -4.36 -19.52 1.06
C ASP A 5 -3.34 -20.09 2.06
N ARG A 6 -2.72 -21.21 1.68
CA ARG A 6 -1.71 -21.89 2.49
C ARG A 6 -0.36 -21.18 2.49
N PHE A 7 0.00 -20.51 1.39
CA PHE A 7 1.34 -19.98 1.14
C PHE A 7 1.40 -18.45 1.19
N SER A 8 0.26 -17.76 1.13
CA SER A 8 0.14 -16.31 1.29
C SER A 8 -0.87 -15.93 2.38
N SER A 9 -1.19 -14.65 2.47
CA SER A 9 -2.33 -14.21 3.29
C SER A 9 -3.64 -14.50 2.57
N ASP A 10 -4.67 -14.79 3.35
CA ASP A 10 -6.03 -14.97 2.84
C ASP A 10 -6.54 -13.73 2.09
N ASP A 11 -7.20 -13.96 0.96
CA ASP A 11 -7.75 -12.90 0.10
C ASP A 11 -9.19 -12.54 0.51
N PRO A 12 -9.55 -11.26 0.66
CA PRO A 12 -10.89 -10.90 1.04
C PRO A 12 -11.85 -11.07 -0.15
N ILE A 13 -12.81 -12.00 -0.03
CA ILE A 13 -13.90 -12.18 -1.02
C ILE A 13 -14.90 -11.04 -0.90
N GLY A 14 -15.25 -10.63 0.32
CA GLY A 14 -16.24 -9.58 0.56
C GLY A 14 -16.62 -9.40 2.03
N GLU A 15 -17.23 -8.27 2.35
CA GLU A 15 -17.65 -7.92 3.72
C GLU A 15 -19.13 -7.56 3.80
N ILE A 16 -19.68 -7.64 5.02
CA ILE A 16 -21.01 -7.12 5.36
C ILE A 16 -20.84 -6.28 6.61
N LEU A 17 -21.15 -4.99 6.50
CA LEU A 17 -21.27 -4.09 7.64
C LEU A 17 -22.72 -4.07 8.10
N LEU A 18 -22.97 -4.37 9.38
CA LEU A 18 -24.31 -4.41 9.95
C LEU A 18 -24.47 -3.32 11.02
N PRO A 19 -25.12 -2.19 10.71
CA PRO A 19 -25.34 -1.12 11.67
C PRO A 19 -26.25 -1.57 12.83
N MET A 20 -25.67 -1.74 14.02
CA MET A 20 -26.39 -2.31 15.17
C MET A 20 -27.58 -1.48 15.65
N LYS A 21 -27.59 -0.17 15.40
CA LYS A 21 -28.75 0.71 15.64
C LYS A 21 -30.05 0.22 14.97
N SER A 22 -29.92 -0.50 13.85
CA SER A 22 -31.06 -0.93 13.02
C SER A 22 -31.43 -2.40 13.19
N VAL A 23 -30.75 -3.14 14.06
CA VAL A 23 -30.97 -4.58 14.25
C VAL A 23 -31.87 -4.82 15.45
N LYS A 24 -32.97 -5.55 15.23
CA LYS A 24 -33.86 -6.02 16.28
C LYS A 24 -33.50 -7.48 16.58
N PHE A 25 -33.05 -7.78 17.80
CA PHE A 25 -32.60 -9.13 18.18
C PHE A 25 -33.72 -10.10 18.56
N GLU A 26 -34.97 -9.67 18.48
CA GLU A 26 -36.12 -10.50 18.82
C GLU A 26 -36.28 -11.68 17.85
N ASN A 27 -36.57 -12.87 18.38
CA ASN A 27 -36.83 -14.09 17.62
C ASN A 27 -35.68 -14.58 16.71
N SER A 28 -34.42 -14.26 17.05
CA SER A 28 -33.22 -14.75 16.33
C SER A 28 -33.32 -14.53 14.82
N PRO A 29 -33.33 -13.26 14.37
CA PRO A 29 -33.59 -12.94 12.97
C PRO A 29 -32.51 -13.51 12.04
N VAL A 30 -32.93 -14.00 10.87
CA VAL A 30 -32.05 -14.46 9.79
C VAL A 30 -32.02 -13.40 8.70
N TYR A 31 -30.82 -12.96 8.31
CA TYR A 31 -30.62 -11.96 7.27
C TYR A 31 -29.82 -12.53 6.10
N TRP A 32 -30.35 -12.38 4.89
CA TRP A 32 -29.62 -12.61 3.65
C TRP A 32 -29.11 -11.28 3.13
N LYS A 33 -27.80 -11.18 2.87
CA LYS A 33 -27.18 -9.98 2.31
C LYS A 33 -26.13 -10.37 1.28
N HIS A 34 -26.05 -9.60 0.20
CA HIS A 34 -24.96 -9.72 -0.76
C HIS A 34 -23.66 -9.18 -0.14
N LEU A 35 -22.58 -9.93 -0.34
CA LEU A 35 -21.24 -9.47 0.01
C LEU A 35 -20.95 -8.17 -0.74
N GLN A 36 -20.49 -7.16 0.00
CA GLN A 36 -20.00 -5.93 -0.57
C GLN A 36 -18.49 -6.07 -0.83
N ARG A 37 -17.98 -5.25 -1.76
CA ARG A 37 -16.53 -5.15 -1.95
C ARG A 37 -15.89 -4.84 -0.58
N PRO A 38 -14.82 -5.54 -0.20
CA PRO A 38 -14.11 -5.25 1.03
C PRO A 38 -13.71 -3.79 1.06
N THR A 39 -14.16 -3.06 2.08
CA THR A 39 -13.86 -1.65 2.27
C THR A 39 -12.82 -1.46 3.35
N VAL A 40 -12.62 -2.49 4.19
CA VAL A 40 -11.59 -2.51 5.23
C VAL A 40 -10.39 -3.34 4.76
N SER A 41 -9.26 -2.69 4.46
CA SER A 41 -7.99 -3.40 4.30
C SER A 41 -7.55 -3.97 5.65
N ARG A 42 -6.92 -5.16 5.66
CA ARG A 42 -6.53 -5.94 6.85
C ARG A 42 -5.75 -5.13 7.91
N TYR A 43 -5.03 -4.08 7.49
CA TYR A 43 -4.25 -3.19 8.37
C TYR A 43 -5.02 -1.95 8.87
N MET A 44 -6.21 -1.67 8.32
CA MET A 44 -7.04 -0.52 8.68
C MET A 44 -7.91 -0.78 9.91
N LEU A 45 -7.97 -2.01 10.44
CA LEU A 45 -8.60 -2.30 11.74
C LEU A 45 -7.78 -1.78 12.93
N LEU A 46 -6.50 -1.43 12.76
CA LEU A 46 -5.64 -0.93 13.84
C LEU A 46 -5.65 0.58 14.00
N VAL A 47 -6.22 1.32 13.05
CA VAL A 47 -6.26 2.78 13.11
C VAL A 47 -7.62 3.20 12.61
N GLU A 48 -8.36 3.96 13.43
CA GLU A 48 -9.59 4.65 13.02
C GLU A 48 -9.25 5.63 11.88
N VAL A 49 -9.13 5.11 10.66
CA VAL A 49 -8.86 5.89 9.45
C VAL A 49 -10.01 5.65 8.51
N SER A 50 -10.81 6.70 8.39
CA SER A 50 -11.82 6.84 7.36
C SER A 50 -11.24 6.55 5.98
N PHE A 51 -11.82 5.56 5.30
CA PHE A 51 -12.08 5.52 3.86
C PHE A 51 -11.06 6.26 2.97
N GLN A 52 -9.78 5.94 3.11
CA GLN A 52 -8.79 6.35 2.14
C GLN A 52 -8.72 5.24 1.09
N GLU A 53 -9.18 5.54 -0.11
CA GLU A 53 -8.98 4.69 -1.29
C GLU A 53 -7.54 4.19 -1.27
N LEU A 54 -7.36 2.87 -1.36
CA LEU A 54 -6.06 2.21 -1.39
C LEU A 54 -5.16 2.94 -2.39
N CYS A 55 -4.10 3.59 -1.88
CA CYS A 55 -3.22 4.44 -2.67
C CYS A 55 -2.07 3.65 -3.32
N GLY A 56 -2.13 2.32 -3.30
CA GLY A 56 -1.09 1.39 -3.74
C GLY A 56 -0.40 0.67 -2.57
N GLU A 57 0.67 -0.06 -2.89
CA GLU A 57 1.45 -0.85 -1.95
C GLU A 57 2.86 -0.27 -1.78
N LEU A 58 3.39 -0.31 -0.56
CA LEU A 58 4.76 0.11 -0.24
C LEU A 58 5.48 -1.00 0.53
N MET A 59 6.62 -1.44 0.00
CA MET A 59 7.50 -2.42 0.63
C MET A 59 8.58 -1.70 1.46
N LEU A 60 8.55 -1.96 2.76
CA LEU A 60 9.48 -1.41 3.74
C LEU A 60 10.25 -2.55 4.43
N SER A 61 11.47 -2.25 4.87
CA SER A 61 12.20 -3.08 5.83
C SER A 61 12.54 -2.25 7.07
N MET A 62 12.34 -2.82 8.25
CA MET A 62 12.57 -2.15 9.53
C MET A 62 13.47 -3.02 10.40
N CYS A 63 14.48 -2.40 11.02
CA CYS A 63 15.38 -3.05 11.95
C CYS A 63 15.54 -2.18 13.20
N TYR A 64 15.13 -2.70 14.37
CA TYR A 64 15.28 -2.03 15.65
C TYR A 64 16.45 -2.66 16.43
N LEU A 65 17.37 -1.80 16.89
CA LEU A 65 18.52 -2.12 17.74
C LEU A 65 18.29 -1.46 19.11
N PRO A 66 17.77 -2.19 20.09
CA PRO A 66 17.45 -1.64 21.41
C PRO A 66 18.68 -1.14 22.16
N GLU A 67 19.84 -1.75 21.97
CA GLU A 67 21.09 -1.42 22.67
C GLU A 67 21.53 0.03 22.44
N VAL A 68 21.16 0.58 21.29
CA VAL A 68 21.46 1.97 20.91
C VAL A 68 20.20 2.80 20.70
N ASN A 69 19.02 2.27 21.06
CA ASN A 69 17.71 2.88 20.84
C ASN A 69 17.52 3.37 19.38
N LYS A 70 17.97 2.58 18.40
CA LYS A 70 17.97 2.97 16.98
C LYS A 70 17.03 2.09 16.17
N ILE A 71 16.15 2.73 15.40
CA ILE A 71 15.37 2.06 14.34
C ILE A 71 15.89 2.51 12.98
N THR A 72 16.12 1.55 12.08
CA THR A 72 16.47 1.80 10.68
C THR A 72 15.29 1.39 9.81
N VAL A 73 14.81 2.31 8.97
CA VAL A 73 13.69 2.07 8.05
C VAL A 73 14.20 2.24 6.63
N SER A 74 14.10 1.18 5.83
CA SER A 74 14.45 1.18 4.40
C SER A 74 13.19 1.16 3.55
N VAL A 75 13.07 2.15 2.66
CA VAL A 75 12.02 2.19 1.64
C VAL A 75 12.54 1.46 0.41
N ILE A 76 11.91 0.33 0.04
CA ILE A 76 12.50 -0.57 -0.96
C ILE A 76 11.80 -0.41 -2.31
N LYS A 77 10.46 -0.51 -2.34
CA LYS A 77 9.70 -0.50 -3.59
C LYS A 77 8.27 -0.02 -3.33
N ALA A 78 7.68 0.66 -4.31
CA ALA A 78 6.26 0.95 -4.35
C ALA A 78 5.61 0.34 -5.60
N ARG A 79 4.33 -0.04 -5.52
CA ARG A 79 3.53 -0.57 -6.64
C ARG A 79 2.11 0.00 -6.60
N ASP A 80 1.47 0.04 -7.76
CA ASP A 80 0.06 0.38 -7.93
C ASP A 80 -0.32 1.72 -7.26
N LEU A 81 0.62 2.66 -7.26
CA LEU A 81 0.42 3.95 -6.63
C LEU A 81 -0.64 4.76 -7.38
N LYS A 82 -1.63 5.26 -6.64
CA LYS A 82 -2.67 6.11 -7.22
C LYS A 82 -2.08 7.44 -7.66
N ALA A 83 -2.30 7.82 -8.92
CA ALA A 83 -1.98 9.16 -9.41
C ALA A 83 -2.81 10.20 -8.66
N LYS A 84 -2.14 11.13 -7.96
CA LYS A 84 -2.81 12.22 -7.21
C LYS A 84 -2.65 13.58 -7.88
N ASP A 85 -1.76 13.72 -8.85
CA ASP A 85 -1.52 14.98 -9.55
C ASP A 85 -2.48 15.10 -10.73
N LYS A 86 -3.40 16.07 -10.68
CA LYS A 86 -4.32 16.38 -11.80
C LYS A 86 -3.60 16.95 -13.04
N MET A 87 -2.28 17.17 -12.95
CA MET A 87 -1.41 17.67 -14.03
C MET A 87 -0.11 16.82 -14.14
N GLY A 88 -0.25 15.50 -14.11
CA GLY A 88 0.54 14.58 -14.94
C GLY A 88 2.08 14.63 -14.91
N SER A 89 2.74 14.79 -13.77
CA SER A 89 4.21 14.61 -13.69
C SER A 89 4.65 13.22 -13.21
N SER A 90 3.72 12.36 -12.84
CA SER A 90 3.98 11.04 -12.23
C SER A 90 4.19 9.91 -13.26
N VAL A 91 4.02 10.20 -14.56
CA VAL A 91 4.37 9.26 -15.65
C VAL A 91 5.71 9.71 -16.22
N ALA A 92 6.79 9.00 -15.92
CA ALA A 92 8.05 9.18 -16.63
C ALA A 92 7.78 8.98 -18.12
N ASN A 93 7.84 10.06 -18.88
CA ASN A 93 7.61 10.03 -20.32
C ASN A 93 8.79 9.25 -20.94
N PRO A 94 8.57 8.27 -21.84
CA PRO A 94 9.66 7.53 -22.50
C PRO A 94 10.52 8.40 -23.46
N LYS A 95 10.42 9.73 -23.38
CA LYS A 95 11.17 10.71 -24.17
C LYS A 95 12.22 11.47 -23.37
N ASP A 96 12.43 11.15 -22.09
CA ASP A 96 13.51 11.78 -21.33
C ASP A 96 14.86 11.45 -22.01
N PRO A 97 15.61 12.47 -22.48
CA PRO A 97 16.86 12.23 -23.18
C PRO A 97 17.86 11.58 -22.21
N LYS A 98 18.49 10.48 -22.66
CA LYS A 98 19.51 9.77 -21.88
C LYS A 98 20.55 10.77 -21.35
N PRO A 99 20.98 10.65 -20.08
CA PRO A 99 22.02 11.52 -19.55
C PRO A 99 23.29 11.37 -20.39
N VAL A 100 23.75 12.49 -20.96
CA VAL A 100 24.99 12.56 -21.73
C VAL A 100 26.13 12.21 -20.78
N LYS A 101 26.88 11.15 -21.09
CA LYS A 101 28.04 10.74 -20.28
C LYS A 101 29.02 11.92 -20.22
N ALA A 102 29.25 12.46 -19.01
CA ALA A 102 30.31 13.42 -18.77
C ALA A 102 31.66 12.74 -19.10
N ALA A 103 32.37 13.29 -20.09
CA ALA A 103 33.70 12.82 -20.45
C ALA A 103 34.67 13.11 -19.30
N GLN A 104 35.18 12.06 -18.67
CA GLN A 104 36.37 12.12 -17.83
C GLN A 104 37.54 12.51 -18.73
N LYS A 105 38.05 13.74 -18.63
CA LYS A 105 39.38 14.09 -19.15
C LYS A 105 40.42 13.63 -18.12
N SER A 106 41.15 12.57 -18.45
CA SER A 106 42.34 12.12 -17.74
C SER A 106 43.62 12.52 -18.50
N SER A 107 44.68 12.73 -17.71
CA SER A 107 46.13 12.79 -18.04
C SER A 107 46.64 14.02 -18.79
N ILE A 108 47.49 14.88 -18.20
CA ILE A 108 48.92 14.71 -17.83
C ILE A 108 49.79 14.39 -19.05
N HIS A 109 50.66 15.33 -19.47
CA HIS A 109 52.11 15.13 -19.45
C HIS A 109 52.92 16.41 -19.70
N ASP A 110 54.09 16.41 -19.06
CA ASP A 110 55.17 17.38 -18.99
C ASP A 110 55.78 17.82 -20.32
N THR A 111 56.35 19.02 -20.35
CA THR A 111 57.78 19.29 -20.61
C THR A 111 58.15 20.64 -20.01
#